data_AF-A0A178HMU6-F1
#
_entry.id   AF-A0A178HMU6-F1
#
_cell.length_a   1.000
_cell.length_b   1.000
_cell.length_c   1.000
_cell.angle_alpha   90.00
_cell.angle_beta   90.00
_cell.angle_gamma   90.00
#
_symmetry.space_group_name_H-M   'P 1'
#
loop_
_entity.id
_entity.type
_entity.pdbx_description
1 polymer ?
#
loop_
_entity_poly.entity_id
_entity_poly.type
_entity_poly.pdbx_seq_one_letter_code
_entity_poly.pdbx_strand_id
1 'polypeptide(L)'
;MIWLIELALVLLLVGGGWTMMNRGKRTDRREALTMRRVDAYIETIRRERRNPDLAAMSDTELRDLLHSGARNLRAAEQKKGWILLGIGAATLVAASVLAAQEGWAGFGATAAIGAIVAYGTNEFLNRLMRAPLERRGVDIERLLVE
;
A
#
# COMPACT_ATOMS: atom_id res chain seq x y z
N MET A 1 6.14 -33.23 -7.47
CA MET A 1 6.85 -31.96 -7.19
C MET A 1 5.98 -30.73 -7.41
N ILE A 2 5.24 -30.61 -8.53
CA ILE A 2 4.32 -29.46 -8.81
C ILE A 2 3.35 -29.20 -7.65
N TRP A 3 2.68 -30.24 -7.15
CA TRP A 3 1.76 -30.16 -6.01
C TRP A 3 2.34 -29.53 -4.74
N LEU A 4 3.63 -29.73 -4.44
CA LEU A 4 4.25 -29.15 -3.24
C LEU A 4 4.47 -27.63 -3.39
N ILE A 5 4.78 -27.18 -4.60
CA ILE A 5 4.99 -25.76 -4.90
C ILE A 5 3.65 -25.02 -4.94
N GLU A 6 2.63 -25.60 -5.58
CA GLU A 6 1.27 -25.05 -5.55
C GLU A 6 0.75 -24.93 -4.11
N LEU A 7 0.94 -25.97 -3.30
CA LEU A 7 0.49 -25.97 -1.90
C LEU A 7 1.24 -24.93 -1.05
N ALA A 8 2.56 -24.78 -1.24
CA ALA A 8 3.34 -23.72 -0.58
C ALA A 8 2.87 -22.31 -0.98
N LEU A 9 2.51 -22.10 -2.24
CA LEU A 9 2.04 -20.82 -2.75
C LEU A 9 0.63 -20.47 -2.28
N VAL A 10 -0.26 -21.46 -2.20
CA VAL A 10 -1.59 -21.31 -1.58
C VAL A 10 -1.44 -20.97 -0.10
N LEU A 11 -0.54 -21.64 0.63
CA LEU A 11 -0.27 -21.31 2.03
C LEU A 11 0.29 -19.90 2.20
N LEU A 12 1.14 -19.43 1.28
CA LEU A 12 1.63 -18.05 1.27
C LEU A 12 0.51 -17.03 1.03
N LEU A 13 -0.44 -17.32 0.12
CA LEU A 13 -1.62 -16.48 -0.10
C LEU A 13 -2.52 -16.42 1.12
N VAL A 14 -2.82 -17.58 1.71
CA VAL A 14 -3.68 -17.68 2.91
C VAL A 14 -3.01 -17.00 4.09
N GLY A 15 -1.71 -17.24 4.30
CA GLY A 15 -0.92 -16.57 5.33
C GLY A 15 -0.80 -15.07 5.11
N GLY A 16 -0.63 -14.63 3.87
CA GLY A 16 -0.63 -13.21 3.48
C GLY A 16 -1.97 -12.53 3.77
N GLY A 17 -3.08 -13.19 3.41
CA GLY A 17 -4.43 -12.72 3.69
C GLY A 17 -4.73 -12.64 5.19
N TRP A 18 -4.35 -13.68 5.93
CA TRP A 18 -4.47 -13.71 7.38
C TRP A 18 -3.66 -12.58 8.05
N THR A 19 -2.42 -12.39 7.61
CA THR A 19 -1.54 -11.34 8.12
C THR A 19 -2.11 -9.95 7.84
N MET A 20 -2.66 -9.70 6.64
CA MET A 20 -3.31 -8.44 6.31
C MET A 20 -4.57 -8.20 7.15
N MET A 21 -5.39 -9.22 7.36
CA MET A 21 -6.61 -9.13 8.16
C MET A 21 -6.31 -8.81 9.64
N ASN A 22 -5.24 -9.40 10.19
CA ASN A 22 -4.79 -9.09 11.56
C ASN A 22 -4.00 -7.78 11.68
N ARG A 23 -3.45 -7.24 10.58
CA ARG A 23 -2.75 -5.94 10.57
C ARG A 23 -3.67 -4.80 10.99
N GLY A 24 -4.95 -4.85 10.59
CA GLY A 24 -5.97 -3.86 10.94
C GLY A 24 -6.32 -3.80 12.44
N LYS A 25 -5.94 -4.79 13.26
CA LYS A 25 -6.17 -4.77 14.72
C LYS A 25 -5.04 -4.10 15.50
N ARG A 26 -3.88 -3.85 14.86
CA ARG A 26 -2.71 -3.17 15.48
C ARG A 26 -2.67 -1.66 15.20
N THR A 27 -3.65 -1.11 14.49
CA THR A 27 -3.64 0.28 14.01
C THR A 27 -3.99 1.31 15.07
N ASP A 28 -4.77 0.96 16.10
CA ASP A 28 -5.28 1.92 17.09
C ASP A 28 -4.15 2.60 17.89
N ARG A 29 -3.09 1.86 18.24
CA ARG A 29 -1.90 2.45 18.90
C ARG A 29 -1.09 3.36 17.96
N ARG A 30 -1.12 3.09 16.65
CA ARG A 30 -0.41 3.90 15.64
C ARG A 30 -1.16 5.20 15.33
N GLU A 31 -2.47 5.23 15.52
CA GLU A 31 -3.30 6.40 15.29
C GLU A 31 -2.96 7.55 16.26
N ALA A 32 -2.78 7.25 17.54
CA ALA A 32 -2.34 8.22 18.55
C ALA A 32 -0.95 8.82 18.24
N LEU A 33 -0.03 8.01 17.69
CA LEU A 33 1.29 8.50 17.26
C LEU A 33 1.22 9.38 16.02
N THR A 34 0.20 9.19 15.19
CA THR A 34 0.01 9.99 13.97
C THR A 34 -0.52 11.37 14.30
N MET A 35 -1.41 11.47 15.29
CA MET A 35 -1.86 12.78 15.82
C MET A 35 -0.68 13.61 16.32
N ARG A 36 0.21 13.05 17.15
CA ARG A 36 1.40 13.78 17.63
C ARG A 36 2.33 14.24 16.51
N ARG A 37 2.39 13.50 15.41
CA ARG A 37 3.25 13.84 14.26
C ARG A 37 2.66 14.92 13.37
N VAL A 38 1.35 14.94 13.19
CA VAL A 38 0.67 16.02 12.46
C VAL A 38 0.99 17.36 13.12
N ASP A 39 0.95 17.43 14.45
CA ASP A 39 1.30 18.65 15.18
C ASP A 39 2.77 19.07 14.97
N ALA A 40 3.71 18.13 15.04
CA ALA A 40 5.12 18.40 14.76
C ALA A 40 5.38 18.84 13.30
N TYR A 41 4.60 18.30 12.37
CA TYR A 41 4.72 18.66 10.95
C TYR A 41 4.15 20.06 10.67
N ILE A 42 3.05 20.45 11.33
CA ILE A 42 2.52 21.83 11.28
C ILE A 42 3.60 22.83 11.71
N GLU A 43 4.26 22.57 12.84
CA GLU A 43 5.34 23.45 13.34
C GLU A 43 6.50 23.55 12.35
N THR A 44 6.83 22.44 11.69
CA THR A 44 7.88 22.41 10.66
C THR A 44 7.48 23.19 9.41
N ILE A 45 6.23 23.07 8.93
CA ILE A 45 5.71 23.84 7.80
C ILE A 45 5.76 25.34 8.10
N ARG A 46 5.38 25.74 9.32
CA ARG A 46 5.43 27.15 9.76
C ARG A 46 6.85 27.69 9.83
N ARG A 47 7.81 26.86 10.26
CA ARG A 47 9.23 27.22 10.37
C ARG A 47 9.93 27.29 9.01
N GLU A 48 9.74 26.30 8.15
CA GLU A 48 10.44 26.21 6.86
C GLU A 48 9.78 27.08 5.79
N ARG A 49 8.46 27.32 5.87
CA ARG A 49 7.64 28.07 4.87
C ARG A 49 7.92 27.69 3.41
N ARG A 50 8.35 26.45 3.18
CA ARG A 50 8.81 25.96 1.88
C ARG A 50 7.67 25.89 0.84
N ASN A 51 6.44 25.76 1.31
CA ASN A 51 5.24 25.81 0.48
C ASN A 51 4.35 26.98 0.91
N PRO A 52 4.22 28.05 0.10
CA PRO A 52 3.47 29.25 0.46
C PRO A 52 1.97 28.96 0.64
N ASP A 53 1.40 28.02 -0.12
CA ASP A 53 -0.01 27.67 -0.03
C ASP A 53 -0.33 27.01 1.32
N LEU A 54 0.50 26.05 1.74
CA LEU A 54 0.35 25.40 3.06
C LEU A 54 0.64 26.37 4.21
N ALA A 55 1.59 27.29 4.03
CA ALA A 55 1.93 28.30 5.01
C ALA A 55 0.88 29.43 5.13
N ALA A 56 0.01 29.60 4.12
CA ALA A 56 -1.08 30.56 4.13
C ALA A 56 -2.37 30.00 4.78
N MET A 57 -2.53 28.68 4.84
CA MET A 57 -3.68 28.03 5.49
C MET A 57 -3.71 28.33 6.99
N SER A 58 -4.91 28.36 7.59
CA SER A 58 -5.06 28.38 9.05
C SER A 58 -4.61 27.08 9.70
N ASP A 59 -4.26 27.09 10.98
CA ASP A 59 -3.82 25.87 11.69
C ASP A 59 -4.90 24.78 11.68
N THR A 60 -6.18 25.17 11.76
CA THR A 60 -7.32 24.24 11.70
C THR A 60 -7.44 23.59 10.33
N GLU A 61 -7.37 24.37 9.25
CA GLU A 61 -7.45 23.84 7.88
C GLU A 61 -6.25 22.95 7.53
N LEU A 62 -5.04 23.35 7.98
CA LEU A 62 -3.83 22.56 7.75
C LEU A 62 -3.90 21.24 8.50
N ARG A 63 -4.35 21.25 9.76
CA ARG A 63 -4.56 20.04 10.57
C ARG A 63 -5.57 19.10 9.90
N ASP A 64 -6.71 19.62 9.45
CA ASP A 64 -7.75 18.82 8.78
C ASP A 64 -7.24 18.21 7.46
N LEU A 65 -6.48 18.97 6.69
CA LEU A 65 -5.86 18.50 5.45
C LEU A 65 -4.84 17.38 5.70
N LEU A 66 -4.00 17.52 6.71
CA LEU A 66 -3.00 16.52 7.06
C LEU A 66 -3.65 15.25 7.65
N HIS A 67 -4.68 15.40 8.48
CA HIS A 67 -5.43 14.25 9.01
C HIS A 67 -6.19 13.49 7.94
N SER A 68 -6.94 14.20 7.09
CA SER A 68 -7.65 13.57 5.98
C SER A 68 -6.67 12.95 4.98
N GLY A 69 -5.53 13.58 4.72
CA GLY A 69 -4.43 13.05 3.92
C GLY A 69 -3.87 11.74 4.47
N ALA A 70 -3.49 11.71 5.75
CA ALA A 70 -2.98 10.51 6.41
C ALA A 70 -4.01 9.36 6.43
N ARG A 71 -5.27 9.68 6.69
CA ARG A 71 -6.37 8.70 6.70
C ARG A 71 -6.62 8.11 5.30
N ASN A 72 -6.63 8.96 4.28
CA ASN A 72 -6.82 8.54 2.89
C ASN A 72 -5.64 7.69 2.40
N LEU A 73 -4.41 8.06 2.73
CA LEU A 73 -3.22 7.25 2.40
C LEU A 73 -3.32 5.85 2.98
N ARG A 74 -3.71 5.72 4.25
CA ARG A 74 -3.90 4.41 4.90
C ARG A 74 -4.99 3.57 4.25
N ALA A 75 -6.14 4.18 4.00
CA ALA A 75 -7.25 3.49 3.34
C ALA A 75 -6.84 2.99 1.95
N ALA A 76 -6.09 3.82 1.21
CA ALA A 76 -5.58 3.45 -0.10
C ALA A 76 -4.48 2.37 -0.01
N GLU A 77 -3.63 2.40 1.01
CA GLU A 77 -2.62 1.36 1.26
C GLU A 77 -3.26 0.01 1.60
N GLN A 78 -4.31 0.02 2.42
CA GLN A 78 -5.08 -1.18 2.73
C GLN A 78 -5.77 -1.73 1.47
N LYS A 79 -6.39 -0.87 0.67
CA LYS A 79 -7.02 -1.26 -0.60
C LYS A 79 -5.99 -1.82 -1.58
N LYS A 80 -4.81 -1.20 -1.68
CA LYS A 80 -3.67 -1.70 -2.47
C LYS A 80 -3.29 -3.11 -2.04
N GLY A 81 -3.18 -3.36 -0.74
CA GLY A 81 -2.88 -4.69 -0.20
C GLY A 81 -3.86 -5.76 -0.68
N TRP A 82 -5.17 -5.48 -0.60
CA TRP A 82 -6.20 -6.39 -1.09
C TRP A 82 -6.16 -6.62 -2.60
N ILE A 83 -5.90 -5.57 -3.39
CA ILE A 83 -5.76 -5.68 -4.85
C ILE A 83 -4.58 -6.60 -5.20
N LEU A 84 -3.41 -6.38 -4.58
CA LEU A 84 -2.22 -7.20 -4.84
C LEU A 84 -2.40 -8.65 -4.41
N LEU A 85 -3.10 -8.88 -3.30
CA LEU A 85 -3.46 -10.24 -2.87
C LEU A 85 -4.40 -10.92 -3.88
N GLY A 86 -5.39 -10.19 -4.40
CA GLY A 86 -6.28 -10.68 -5.46
C GLY A 86 -5.53 -11.04 -6.74
N ILE A 87 -4.57 -10.20 -7.17
CA ILE A 87 -3.71 -10.49 -8.33
C ILE A 87 -2.86 -11.75 -8.09
N GLY A 88 -2.28 -11.89 -6.90
CA GLY A 88 -1.53 -13.09 -6.51
C GLY A 88 -2.39 -14.34 -6.55
N ALA A 89 -3.63 -14.27 -6.04
CA ALA A 89 -4.59 -15.36 -6.07
C ALA A 89 -4.95 -15.77 -7.51
N ALA A 90 -5.32 -14.81 -8.36
CA ALA A 90 -5.66 -15.07 -9.75
C ALA A 90 -4.48 -15.66 -10.52
N THR A 91 -3.27 -15.14 -10.30
CA THR A 91 -2.03 -15.62 -10.91
C THR A 91 -1.77 -17.08 -10.54
N LEU A 92 -1.94 -17.44 -9.26
CA LEU A 92 -1.68 -18.80 -8.80
C LEU A 92 -2.69 -19.80 -9.35
N VAL A 93 -3.96 -19.42 -9.44
CA VAL A 93 -4.98 -20.25 -10.10
C VAL A 93 -4.61 -20.46 -11.58
N ALA A 94 -4.30 -19.39 -12.31
CA ALA A 94 -3.93 -19.47 -13.72
C ALA A 94 -2.67 -20.31 -13.94
N ALA A 95 -1.64 -20.11 -13.11
CA ALA A 95 -0.39 -20.85 -13.19
C ALA A 95 -0.58 -22.35 -12.90
N SER A 96 -1.50 -22.71 -11.99
CA SER A 96 -1.83 -24.12 -11.69
C SER A 96 -2.60 -24.78 -12.84
N VAL A 97 -3.45 -24.02 -13.55
CA VAL A 97 -4.14 -24.53 -14.74
C VAL A 97 -3.14 -24.79 -15.87
N LEU A 98 -2.21 -23.86 -16.13
CA LEU A 98 -1.16 -24.07 -17.14
C LEU A 98 -0.12 -25.10 -16.71
N ALA A 99 0.16 -25.17 -15.41
CA ALA A 99 0.45 -26.38 -14.63
C ALA A 99 0.12 -27.69 -15.30
N ALA A 100 -1.18 -27.97 -15.28
CA ALA A 100 -1.75 -29.23 -15.68
C ALA A 100 -1.66 -29.49 -17.18
N GLN A 101 -1.55 -28.44 -18.00
CA GLN A 101 -1.56 -28.54 -19.47
C GLN A 101 -0.16 -28.65 -20.08
N GLU A 102 0.77 -27.82 -19.61
CA GLU A 102 2.09 -27.62 -20.22
C GLU A 102 3.25 -27.94 -19.25
N GLY A 103 2.93 -28.40 -18.04
CA GLY A 103 3.91 -28.71 -17.01
C GLY A 103 4.65 -27.46 -16.52
N TRP A 104 5.90 -27.65 -16.08
CA TRP A 104 6.69 -26.60 -15.43
C TRP A 104 6.91 -25.34 -16.28
N ALA A 105 6.95 -25.48 -17.61
CA ALA A 105 7.13 -24.34 -18.51
C ALA A 105 5.91 -23.41 -18.46
N GLY A 106 4.69 -23.96 -18.57
CA GLY A 106 3.44 -23.19 -18.49
C GLY A 106 3.26 -22.54 -17.11
N PHE A 107 3.60 -23.26 -16.03
CA PHE A 107 3.63 -22.69 -14.69
C PHE A 107 4.54 -21.47 -14.60
N GLY A 108 5.82 -21.65 -14.99
CA GLY A 108 6.86 -20.65 -14.85
C GLY A 108 6.56 -19.39 -15.66
N ALA A 109 6.11 -19.56 -16.91
CA ALA A 109 5.71 -18.45 -17.76
C ALA A 109 4.55 -17.65 -17.16
N THR A 110 3.50 -18.34 -16.69
CA THR A 110 2.33 -17.68 -16.09
C THR A 110 2.67 -16.96 -14.79
N ALA A 111 3.45 -17.61 -13.92
CA ALA A 111 3.92 -17.00 -12.68
C ALA A 111 4.77 -15.76 -12.94
N ALA A 112 5.65 -15.79 -13.96
CA ALA A 112 6.45 -14.64 -14.35
C ALA A 112 5.59 -13.47 -14.86
N ILE A 113 4.60 -13.74 -15.71
CA ILE A 113 3.65 -12.72 -16.19
C ILE A 113 2.89 -12.11 -15.01
N GLY A 114 2.36 -12.94 -14.11
CA GLY A 114 1.65 -12.46 -12.93
C GLY A 114 2.52 -11.62 -12.00
N ALA A 115 3.80 -11.98 -11.84
CA ALA A 115 4.76 -11.19 -11.06
C ALA A 115 4.99 -9.79 -11.68
N ILE A 116 5.13 -9.70 -13.01
CA ILE A 116 5.24 -8.42 -13.73
C ILE A 116 3.99 -7.57 -13.52
N VAL A 117 2.80 -8.17 -13.65
CA VAL A 117 1.52 -7.47 -13.44
C VAL A 117 1.38 -6.98 -12.00
N ALA A 118 1.73 -7.82 -11.01
CA ALA A 118 1.69 -7.46 -9.61
C ALA A 118 2.64 -6.29 -9.29
N TYR A 119 3.87 -6.33 -9.83
CA TYR A 119 4.84 -5.25 -9.68
C TYR A 119 4.35 -3.94 -10.32
N GLY A 120 3.91 -3.99 -11.58
CA GLY A 120 3.39 -2.82 -12.29
C GLY A 120 2.19 -2.20 -11.59
N THR A 121 1.28 -3.05 -11.08
CA THR A 121 0.12 -2.60 -10.31
C THR A 121 0.53 -1.96 -8.99
N ASN A 122 1.49 -2.54 -8.27
CA ASN A 122 1.99 -1.97 -7.02
C ASN A 122 2.57 -0.57 -7.26
N GLU A 123 3.39 -0.40 -8.29
CA GLU A 123 4.01 0.88 -8.63
C GLU A 123 2.98 1.92 -9.05
N PHE A 124 2.04 1.53 -9.92
CA PHE A 124 0.95 2.41 -10.35
C PHE A 124 0.09 2.89 -9.16
N LEU A 125 -0.32 1.97 -8.28
CA LEU A 125 -1.12 2.30 -7.10
C LEU A 125 -0.32 3.18 -6.12
N ASN A 126 0.98 2.92 -5.94
CA ASN A 126 1.82 3.76 -5.08
C ASN A 126 1.89 5.21 -5.58
N ARG A 127 2.05 5.41 -6.89
CA ARG A 127 2.02 6.76 -7.50
C ARG A 127 0.66 7.44 -7.33
N LEU A 128 -0.43 6.71 -7.59
CA LEU A 128 -1.78 7.24 -7.43
C LEU A 128 -2.09 7.66 -5.99
N MET A 129 -1.59 6.90 -5.01
CA MET A 129 -1.77 7.21 -3.59
C MET A 129 -1.04 8.50 -3.19
N ARG A 130 0.16 8.71 -3.72
CA ARG A 130 1.03 9.83 -3.34
C ARG A 130 0.68 11.13 -4.08
N ALA A 131 0.25 11.03 -5.33
CA ALA A 131 0.00 12.19 -6.20
C ALA A 131 -0.90 13.29 -5.59
N PRO A 132 -2.01 13.00 -4.88
CA PRO A 132 -2.86 14.06 -4.31
C PRO A 132 -2.16 14.91 -3.25
N LEU A 133 -1.24 14.33 -2.48
CA LEU A 133 -0.50 15.02 -1.42
C LEU A 133 0.74 15.73 -1.98
N GLU A 134 1.45 15.08 -2.90
CA GLU A 134 2.57 15.69 -3.63
C GLU A 134 2.12 16.94 -4.41
N ARG A 135 0.95 16.90 -5.06
CA ARG A 135 0.36 18.08 -5.74
C ARG A 135 0.07 19.25 -4.80
N ARG A 136 -0.16 18.96 -3.52
CA ARG A 136 -0.37 19.97 -2.47
C ARG A 136 0.94 20.35 -1.78
N GLY A 137 2.08 19.84 -2.26
CA GLY A 137 3.43 20.04 -1.72
C GLY A 137 3.58 19.52 -0.29
N VAL A 138 2.81 18.49 0.06
CA VAL A 138 2.87 17.81 1.34
C VAL A 138 3.93 16.70 1.26
N ASP A 139 4.86 16.70 2.21
CA ASP A 139 5.91 15.69 2.32
C ASP A 139 5.37 14.44 3.02
N ILE A 140 5.15 13.38 2.23
CA ILE A 140 4.53 12.14 2.67
C ILE A 140 5.44 11.37 3.65
N GLU A 141 6.75 11.47 3.48
CA GLU A 141 7.74 10.78 4.33
C GLU A 141 7.75 11.38 5.74
N ARG A 142 7.41 12.66 5.87
CA ARG A 142 7.24 13.31 7.18
C ARG A 142 5.88 12.99 7.83
N LEU A 143 4.88 12.64 7.03
CA LEU A 143 3.53 12.27 7.50
C LEU A 143 3.41 10.82 7.96
N LEU A 144 4.17 9.90 7.35
CA LEU A 144 4.13 8.47 7.64
C LEU A 144 5.53 7.98 8.03
N VAL A 145 5.69 7.49 9.26
CA VAL A 145 6.84 6.64 9.63
C VAL A 145 6.30 5.25 9.95
N GLU A 146 6.97 4.25 9.39
CA GLU A 146 6.69 2.81 9.44
C GLU A 146 6.38 2.22 10.83
#